data_AF-A0A359CPT2-F1
#
_entry.id   AF-A0A359CPT2-F1
#
_cell.length_a   1.000
_cell.length_b   1.000
_cell.length_c   1.000
_cell.angle_alpha   90.00
_cell.angle_beta   90.00
_cell.angle_gamma   90.00
#
_symmetry.space_group_name_H-M   'P 1'
#
loop_
_entity.id
_entity.type
_entity.pdbx_description
1 polymer ?
#
loop_
_entity_poly.entity_id
_entity_poly.type
_entity_poly.pdbx_seq_one_letter_code
_entity_poly.pdbx_strand_id
1 'polypeptide(L)'
;MELLNKLTAAFGPSGYEDEVADIIIDEIKPYVDEIKRDRLGNIIALKKGKTSKKIMTSAHMDQIGVMVSYIEKEGYLRFTNVGWVDPHAILYHIVRFKNGVTGIVSKEDKKE
;
A
#
# COMPACT_ATOMS: atom_id res chain seq x y z
N MET A 1 17.89 0.22 -8.72
CA MET A 1 17.08 1.14 -7.90
C MET A 1 15.73 1.48 -8.53
N GLU A 2 15.60 1.52 -9.85
CA GLU A 2 14.37 2.02 -10.50
C GLU A 2 13.09 1.25 -10.10
N LEU A 3 13.11 -0.09 -10.20
CA LEU A 3 11.97 -0.92 -9.78
C LEU A 3 11.62 -0.74 -8.29
N LEU A 4 12.64 -0.69 -7.42
CA LEU A 4 12.44 -0.47 -6.00
C LEU A 4 11.71 0.86 -5.76
N ASN A 5 12.15 1.93 -6.42
CA ASN A 5 11.50 3.23 -6.31
C ASN A 5 10.06 3.22 -6.85
N LYS A 6 9.78 2.52 -7.95
CA LYS A 6 8.41 2.37 -8.47
C LYS A 6 7.50 1.69 -7.45
N LEU A 7 7.94 0.57 -6.89
CA LEU A 7 7.16 -0.21 -5.92
C LEU A 7 6.95 0.56 -4.62
N THR A 8 7.98 1.22 -4.08
CA THR A 8 7.87 1.94 -2.80
C THR A 8 7.18 3.30 -2.90
N ALA A 9 7.12 3.90 -4.09
CA ALA A 9 6.41 5.16 -4.31
C ALA A 9 4.91 4.98 -4.61
N ALA A 10 4.48 3.75 -4.93
CA ALA A 10 3.08 3.45 -5.25
C ALA A 10 2.15 3.70 -4.06
N PHE A 11 0.94 4.21 -4.31
CA PHE A 11 -0.08 4.26 -3.27
C PHE A 11 -0.70 2.86 -3.09
N GLY A 12 -0.37 2.19 -1.98
CA GLY A 12 -0.87 0.84 -1.70
C GLY A 12 -1.16 0.52 -0.24
N PRO A 13 -1.80 1.39 0.58
CA PRO A 13 -2.18 1.00 1.93
C PRO A 13 -3.17 -0.16 1.88
N SER A 14 -3.24 -0.97 2.95
CA SER A 14 -4.15 -2.13 3.00
C SER A 14 -5.60 -1.75 2.62
N GLY A 15 -6.15 -2.45 1.63
CA GLY A 15 -7.44 -2.19 0.99
C GLY A 15 -7.42 -1.29 -0.26
N TYR A 16 -6.26 -0.75 -0.65
CA TYR A 16 -6.08 0.12 -1.81
C TYR A 16 -4.82 -0.22 -2.63
N GLU A 17 -4.57 -1.49 -2.88
CA GLU A 17 -3.35 -2.02 -3.49
C GLU A 17 -3.35 -2.04 -5.04
N ASP A 18 -4.36 -1.44 -5.69
CA ASP A 18 -4.50 -1.47 -7.16
C ASP A 18 -3.25 -0.96 -7.90
N GLU A 19 -2.68 0.17 -7.46
CA GLU A 19 -1.54 0.79 -8.15
C GLU A 19 -0.29 -0.08 -8.08
N VAL A 20 0.04 -0.61 -6.89
CA VAL A 20 1.19 -1.51 -6.71
C VAL A 20 0.95 -2.83 -7.43
N ALA A 21 -0.30 -3.32 -7.46
CA ALA A 21 -0.65 -4.53 -8.19
C ALA A 21 -0.41 -4.37 -9.69
N ASP A 22 -0.85 -3.27 -10.30
CA ASP A 22 -0.65 -3.02 -11.72
C ASP A 22 0.84 -2.93 -12.08
N ILE A 23 1.64 -2.25 -11.25
CA ILE A 23 3.11 -2.20 -11.40
C ILE A 23 3.71 -3.61 -11.35
N ILE A 24 3.30 -4.44 -10.38
CA ILE A 24 3.80 -5.81 -10.25
C ILE A 24 3.43 -6.63 -11.48
N ILE A 25 2.19 -6.55 -11.97
CA ILE A 25 1.72 -7.29 -13.16
C ILE A 25 2.60 -6.94 -14.36
N ASP A 26 2.81 -5.66 -14.63
CA ASP A 26 3.60 -5.19 -15.78
C ASP A 26 5.05 -5.69 -15.71
N GLU A 27 5.65 -5.66 -14.52
CA GLU A 27 7.03 -6.09 -14.31
C GLU A 27 7.19 -7.62 -14.40
N ILE A 28 6.21 -8.41 -13.94
CA ILE A 28 6.33 -9.89 -13.95
C ILE A 28 5.82 -10.56 -15.24
N LYS A 29 4.95 -9.89 -16.01
CA LYS A 29 4.30 -10.44 -17.22
C LYS A 29 5.26 -11.09 -18.23
N PRO A 30 6.48 -10.58 -18.49
CA PRO A 30 7.42 -11.22 -19.41
C PRO A 30 7.98 -12.56 -18.91
N TYR A 31 7.89 -12.83 -17.60
CA TYR A 31 8.60 -13.94 -16.95
C TYR A 31 7.70 -15.13 -16.62
N VAL A 32 6.37 -14.93 -16.58
CA VAL A 32 5.38 -15.91 -16.12
C VAL A 32 4.46 -16.36 -17.26
N ASP A 33 3.83 -17.52 -17.11
CA ASP A 33 2.99 -18.09 -18.17
C ASP A 33 1.48 -17.82 -17.94
N GLU A 34 1.07 -17.65 -16.69
CA GLU A 34 -0.30 -17.26 -16.32
C GLU A 34 -0.27 -16.22 -15.21
N ILE A 35 -1.16 -15.23 -15.27
CA ILE A 35 -1.41 -14.26 -14.19
C ILE A 35 -2.91 -14.25 -13.94
N LYS A 36 -3.29 -14.32 -12.67
CA LYS A 36 -4.67 -14.19 -12.22
C LYS A 36 -4.71 -13.19 -11.07
N ARG A 37 -5.74 -12.35 -11.08
CA ARG A 37 -6.09 -11.49 -9.95
C ARG A 37 -7.33 -12.07 -9.28
N ASP A 38 -7.26 -12.36 -7.99
CA ASP A 38 -8.42 -12.87 -7.26
C ASP A 38 -9.36 -11.74 -6.80
N ARG A 39 -10.45 -12.09 -6.13
CA ARG A 39 -11.46 -11.12 -5.67
C ARG A 39 -10.97 -10.19 -4.56
N LEU A 40 -9.92 -10.57 -3.83
CA LEU A 40 -9.29 -9.73 -2.81
C LEU A 40 -8.19 -8.85 -3.42
N GLY A 41 -7.87 -9.03 -4.70
CA GLY A 41 -6.85 -8.27 -5.41
C GLY A 41 -5.48 -8.93 -5.42
N ASN A 42 -5.30 -10.14 -4.87
CA ASN A 42 -4.02 -10.84 -4.88
C ASN A 42 -3.58 -11.16 -6.30
N ILE A 43 -2.29 -10.97 -6.60
CA ILE A 43 -1.67 -11.39 -7.85
C ILE A 43 -1.12 -12.80 -7.69
N ILE A 44 -1.68 -13.73 -8.44
CA ILE A 44 -1.26 -15.13 -8.48
C ILE A 44 -0.64 -15.38 -9.85
N ALA A 45 0.69 -15.46 -9.89
CA ALA A 45 1.45 -15.69 -11.11
C ALA A 45 2.04 -17.11 -11.11
N LEU A 46 1.90 -17.80 -12.25
CA LEU A 46 2.39 -19.16 -12.44
C LEU A 46 3.49 -19.18 -13.50
N LYS A 47 4.65 -19.72 -13.13
CA LYS A 47 5.68 -20.19 -14.06
C LYS A 47 5.69 -21.72 -14.06
N LYS A 48 5.40 -22.34 -15.21
CA LYS A 48 5.34 -23.79 -15.40
C LYS A 48 6.76 -24.36 -15.34
N GLY A 49 6.99 -25.20 -14.34
CA GLY A 49 8.21 -25.98 -14.20
C GLY A 49 8.21 -27.23 -15.08
N LYS A 50 9.36 -27.91 -15.14
CA LYS A 50 9.54 -29.17 -15.90
C LYS A 50 9.15 -30.43 -15.10
N THR A 51 8.79 -30.28 -13.83
CA THR A 51 8.49 -31.40 -12.91
C THR A 51 7.12 -31.22 -12.27
N SER A 52 6.61 -32.26 -11.59
CA SER A 52 5.34 -32.21 -10.85
C SER A 52 5.44 -31.48 -9.50
N LYS A 53 6.64 -31.13 -9.03
CA LYS A 53 6.82 -30.38 -7.78
C LYS A 53 6.30 -28.95 -7.92
N LYS A 54 5.58 -28.47 -6.90
CA LYS A 54 5.05 -27.10 -6.83
C LYS A 54 5.76 -26.34 -5.70
N ILE A 55 6.19 -25.11 -6.01
CA ILE A 55 6.82 -24.18 -5.06
C ILE A 55 6.02 -22.89 -5.10
N MET A 56 5.78 -22.30 -3.94
CA MET A 56 5.13 -21.00 -3.80
C MET A 56 6.05 -20.05 -3.05
N THR A 57 6.21 -18.85 -3.59
CA THR A 57 6.81 -17.70 -2.92
C THR A 57 5.74 -16.62 -2.83
N SER A 58 5.64 -15.98 -1.66
CA SER A 58 4.64 -14.94 -1.42
C SER A 58 5.29 -13.74 -0.73
N ALA A 59 4.90 -12.55 -1.15
CA ALA A 59 5.17 -11.29 -0.48
C ALA A 59 3.87 -10.48 -0.45
N HIS A 60 3.65 -9.73 0.62
CA HIS A 60 2.48 -8.87 0.73
C HIS A 60 2.74 -7.57 -0.05
N MET A 61 1.70 -7.02 -0.69
CA MET A 61 1.80 -5.81 -1.52
C MET A 61 1.42 -4.55 -0.74
N ASP A 62 0.65 -4.73 0.32
CA ASP A 62 0.11 -3.65 1.13
C ASP A 62 1.20 -3.00 1.98
N GLN A 63 0.98 -1.72 2.25
CA GLN A 63 1.78 -0.94 3.20
C GLN A 63 0.92 -0.46 4.37
N ILE A 64 1.59 -0.17 5.48
CA ILE A 64 0.97 0.55 6.60
C ILE A 64 0.57 1.97 6.17
N GLY A 65 -0.43 2.53 6.83
CA GLY A 65 -0.92 3.87 6.49
C GLY A 65 -1.91 4.44 7.51
N VAL A 66 -2.62 5.48 7.09
CA VAL A 66 -3.65 6.15 7.89
C VAL A 66 -4.95 6.24 7.11
N MET A 67 -6.07 6.22 7.82
CA MET A 67 -7.42 6.36 7.25
C MET A 67 -8.15 7.49 7.97
N VAL A 68 -8.65 8.47 7.22
CA VAL A 68 -9.47 9.54 7.78
C VAL A 68 -10.73 8.95 8.40
N SER A 69 -10.96 9.25 9.68
CA SER A 69 -12.13 8.81 10.45
C SER A 69 -13.13 9.94 10.67
N TYR A 70 -12.66 11.19 10.70
CA TYR A 70 -13.50 12.36 10.91
C TYR A 70 -12.85 13.62 10.33
N ILE A 71 -13.68 14.55 9.84
CA ILE A 71 -13.25 15.86 9.34
C ILE A 71 -13.85 16.93 10.26
N GLU A 72 -12.98 17.73 10.87
CA GLU A 72 -13.39 18.81 11.78
C GLU A 72 -13.93 20.01 11.01
N LYS A 73 -14.64 20.91 11.72
CA LYS A 73 -15.22 22.11 11.12
C LYS A 73 -14.15 23.06 10.60
N GLU A 74 -13.00 23.06 11.26
CA GLU A 74 -11.82 23.86 10.98
C GLU A 74 -10.98 23.26 9.83
N GLY A 75 -11.35 22.07 9.32
CA GLY A 75 -10.69 21.40 8.21
C GLY A 75 -9.58 20.41 8.62
N TYR A 76 -9.37 20.18 9.92
CA TYR A 76 -8.45 19.15 10.39
C TYR A 76 -9.00 17.74 10.14
N LEU A 77 -8.10 16.81 9.83
CA LEU A 77 -8.43 15.40 9.61
C LEU A 77 -8.04 14.59 10.85
N ARG A 78 -9.01 13.93 11.47
CA ARG A 78 -8.75 12.85 12.42
C ARG A 78 -8.61 11.56 11.64
N PHE A 79 -7.70 10.69 12.07
CA PHE A 79 -7.42 9.45 11.39
C PHE A 79 -7.24 8.29 12.38
N THR A 80 -7.43 7.07 11.86
CA THR A 80 -7.05 5.81 12.50
C THR A 80 -5.90 5.18 11.72
N ASN A 81 -5.18 4.24 12.35
CA ASN A 81 -4.13 3.46 11.70
C ASN A 81 -4.71 2.42 10.72
N VAL A 82 -4.00 2.20 9.63
CA VAL A 82 -4.12 1.03 8.74
C VAL A 82 -2.86 0.19 8.93
N GLY A 83 -3.01 -1.03 9.45
CA GLY A 83 -1.88 -1.79 9.96
C GLY A 83 -1.30 -1.17 11.23
N TRP A 84 -0.03 -1.46 11.53
CA TRP A 84 0.64 -0.90 12.70
C TRP A 84 1.41 0.36 12.34
N VAL A 85 1.01 1.49 12.92
CA VAL A 85 1.68 2.79 12.75
C VAL A 85 1.92 3.38 14.13
N ASP A 86 3.19 3.62 14.47
CA ASP A 86 3.55 4.35 15.69
C ASP A 86 3.23 5.85 15.49
N PRO A 87 2.29 6.42 16.26
CA PRO A 87 1.93 7.83 16.13
C PRO A 87 3.09 8.78 16.44
N HIS A 88 4.08 8.36 17.22
CA HIS A 88 5.28 9.16 17.48
C HIS A 88 6.24 9.16 16.29
N ALA A 89 6.35 8.04 15.57
CA ALA A 89 7.24 7.90 14.41
C ALA A 89 6.77 8.71 13.20
N ILE A 90 5.47 8.98 13.08
CA ILE A 90 4.89 9.75 11.97
C ILE A 90 4.62 11.21 12.33
N LEU A 91 4.94 11.66 13.54
CA LEU A 91 4.71 13.05 13.95
C LEU A 91 5.51 14.00 13.05
N TYR A 92 4.84 15.00 12.49
CA TYR A 92 5.36 15.96 11.51
C TYR A 92 5.77 15.38 10.15
N HIS A 93 5.48 14.11 9.88
CA HIS A 93 5.63 13.55 8.55
C HIS A 93 4.48 13.97 7.63
N ILE A 94 4.80 14.07 6.33
CA ILE A 94 3.80 14.27 5.28
C ILE A 94 3.14 12.91 4.98
N VAL A 95 1.82 12.89 5.00
CA VAL A 95 0.99 11.79 4.50
C VAL A 95 0.34 12.18 3.19
N ARG A 96 0.23 11.23 2.26
CA ARG A 96 -0.46 11.40 0.98
C ARG A 96 -1.73 10.55 0.99
N PHE A 97 -2.85 11.14 0.61
CA PHE A 97 -4.13 10.44 0.44
C PHE A 97 -4.34 9.99 -1.01
N LYS A 98 -5.28 9.07 -1.22
CA LYS A 98 -5.56 8.46 -2.54
C LYS A 98 -5.84 9.48 -3.65
N ASN A 99 -6.47 10.61 -3.30
CA ASN A 99 -6.81 11.68 -4.23
C ASN A 99 -5.66 12.65 -4.50
N GLY A 100 -4.45 12.37 -4.01
CA GLY A 100 -3.27 13.24 -4.17
C GLY A 100 -3.16 14.36 -3.15
N VAL A 101 -4.15 14.58 -2.28
CA VAL A 101 -4.04 15.54 -1.17
C VAL A 101 -2.94 15.09 -0.23
N THR A 102 -2.13 16.04 0.23
CA THR A 102 -1.11 15.82 1.25
C THR A 102 -1.45 16.55 2.53
N GLY A 103 -1.17 15.94 3.68
CA GLY A 103 -1.30 16.56 5.00
C GLY A 103 -0.04 16.34 5.84
N ILE A 104 0.16 17.19 6.85
CA ILE A 104 1.21 17.00 7.86
C ILE A 104 0.55 16.46 9.12
N VAL A 105 1.10 15.40 9.68
CA VAL A 105 0.62 14.85 10.96
C VAL A 105 1.09 15.77 12.08
N SER A 106 0.15 16.23 12.91
CA SER A 106 0.47 17.02 14.10
C SER A 106 -0.20 16.41 15.32
N LYS A 107 0.44 16.61 16.48
CA LYS A 107 -0.22 16.42 17.76
C LYS A 107 -1.17 17.58 17.97
N GLU A 108 -2.33 17.29 18.54
CA GLU A 108 -3.22 18.32 19.03
C GLU A 108 -2.73 18.78 20.41
N ASP A 109 -2.33 20.05 20.50
CA ASP A 109 -2.07 20.70 21.78
C ASP A 109 -3.39 21.24 22.34
N LYS A 110 -4.21 20.36 22.91
CA LYS A 110 -5.30 20.85 23.76
C LYS A 110 -4.67 21.47 24.99
N LYS A 111 -4.78 22.80 25.12
CA LYS A 111 -4.76 23.43 26.44
C LYS A 111 -6.02 22.94 27.16
N GLU A 112 -5.85 22.15 28.20
CA GLU A 112 -6.88 21.97 29.22
C GLU A 112 -7.25 23.31 29.85
#